data_AF-A0A4Q9VBY5-F1
#
_entry.id   AF-A0A4Q9VBY5-F1
#
_cell.length_a   1.000
_cell.length_b   1.000
_cell.length_c   1.000
_cell.angle_alpha   90.00
_cell.angle_beta   90.00
_cell.angle_gamma   90.00
#
_symmetry.space_group_name_H-M   'P 1'
#
loop_
_entity.id
_entity.type
_entity.pdbx_description
1 polymer ?
#
loop_
_entity_poly.entity_id
_entity_poly.type
_entity_poly.pdbx_seq_one_letter_code
_entity_poly.pdbx_strand_id
1 'polypeptide(L)'
;MDFELTNTLATQTGALAWSLVIEASTAAALASWTGWGTPGRAAIAAIAGTLATHGFAWSYVLEHAEVETFALVVLQVEATVVVIESLAYRLLVCAPIVRCLAFSVAANAMSAGFGLLMNGLV
;
A
#
# COMPACT_ATOMS: atom_id res chain seq x y z
N MET A 1 -18.46 13.82 -18.86
CA MET A 1 -18.15 13.70 -17.42
C MET A 1 -18.23 12.24 -16.95
N ASP A 2 -19.23 11.47 -17.37
CA ASP A 2 -19.40 10.07 -16.90
C ASP A 2 -18.36 9.05 -17.42
N PHE A 3 -17.82 9.26 -18.62
CA PHE A 3 -16.82 8.34 -19.20
C PHE A 3 -15.44 8.44 -18.53
N GLU A 4 -14.97 9.64 -18.21
CA GLU A 4 -13.70 9.84 -17.48
C GLU A 4 -13.78 9.34 -16.04
N LEU A 5 -14.93 9.55 -15.37
CA LEU A 5 -15.18 9.08 -14.01
C LEU A 5 -15.25 7.54 -13.93
N THR A 6 -15.91 6.90 -14.90
CA THR A 6 -16.01 5.43 -14.97
C THR A 6 -14.65 4.80 -15.27
N ASN A 7 -13.84 5.44 -16.12
CA ASN A 7 -12.50 4.96 -16.43
C ASN A 7 -11.56 5.09 -15.22
N THR A 8 -11.58 6.23 -14.52
CA THR A 8 -10.79 6.43 -13.28
C THR A 8 -11.21 5.49 -12.15
N LEU A 9 -12.51 5.28 -11.94
CA LEU A 9 -13.00 4.35 -10.91
C LEU A 9 -12.66 2.89 -11.22
N ALA A 10 -12.74 2.49 -12.49
CA ALA A 10 -12.33 1.15 -12.93
C ALA A 10 -10.82 0.95 -12.72
N THR A 11 -9.99 1.96 -13.03
CA THR A 11 -8.55 1.91 -12.77
C THR A 11 -8.23 1.90 -11.27
N GLN A 12 -8.93 2.71 -10.46
CA GLN A 12 -8.74 2.74 -9.01
C GLN A 12 -9.14 1.41 -8.35
N THR A 13 -10.27 0.82 -8.76
CA THR A 13 -10.71 -0.47 -8.24
C THR A 13 -9.73 -1.58 -8.61
N GLY A 14 -9.21 -1.57 -9.85
CA GLY A 14 -8.17 -2.50 -10.29
C GLY A 14 -6.85 -2.31 -9.53
N ALA A 15 -6.42 -1.07 -9.32
CA ALA A 15 -5.22 -0.74 -8.55
C ALA A 15 -5.36 -1.19 -7.09
N LEU A 16 -6.52 -0.95 -6.47
CA LEU A 16 -6.82 -1.43 -5.12
C LEU A 16 -6.76 -2.95 -5.06
N ALA A 17 -7.39 -3.66 -6.00
CA ALA A 17 -7.39 -5.12 -6.02
C ALA A 17 -5.95 -5.69 -6.08
N TRP A 18 -5.09 -5.12 -6.92
CA TRP A 18 -3.68 -5.51 -6.98
C TRP A 18 -2.91 -5.19 -5.71
N SER A 19 -3.13 -3.99 -5.14
CA SER A 19 -2.51 -3.58 -3.88
C SER A 19 -2.86 -4.56 -2.76
N LEU A 20 -4.14 -4.92 -2.62
CA LEU A 20 -4.60 -5.88 -1.63
C LEU A 20 -3.92 -7.25 -1.77
N VAL A 21 -3.79 -7.78 -2.99
CA VAL A 21 -3.15 -9.07 -3.22
C VAL A 21 -1.65 -9.02 -2.89
N ILE A 22 -0.96 -7.98 -3.36
CA ILE A 22 0.49 -7.84 -3.20
C ILE A 22 0.84 -7.60 -1.74
N GLU A 23 0.15 -6.69 -1.06
CA GLU A 23 0.45 -6.34 0.31
C GLU A 23 0.10 -7.48 1.28
N ALA A 24 -1.05 -8.14 1.09
CA ALA A 24 -1.44 -9.29 1.90
C ALA A 24 -0.46 -10.46 1.75
N SER A 25 -0.07 -10.79 0.52
CA SER A 25 0.87 -11.89 0.25
C SER A 25 2.28 -11.58 0.76
N THR A 26 2.75 -10.33 0.58
CA THR A 26 4.04 -9.87 1.09
C THR A 26 4.07 -9.93 2.62
N ALA A 27 3.04 -9.42 3.30
CA ALA A 27 2.96 -9.44 4.75
C ALA A 27 2.89 -10.88 5.31
N ALA A 28 2.12 -11.77 4.69
CA ALA A 28 2.04 -13.17 5.06
C ALA A 28 3.40 -13.88 4.90
N ALA A 29 4.08 -13.64 3.78
CA ALA A 29 5.40 -14.21 3.51
C ALA A 29 6.43 -13.71 4.53
N LEU A 30 6.45 -12.42 4.85
CA LEU A 30 7.35 -11.85 5.85
C LEU A 30 7.07 -12.39 7.26
N ALA A 31 5.81 -12.50 7.68
CA ALA A 31 5.45 -13.11 8.95
C ALA A 31 5.91 -14.56 9.04
N SER A 32 5.73 -15.33 7.97
CA SER A 32 6.19 -16.72 7.87
C SER A 32 7.71 -16.81 7.97
N TRP A 33 8.43 -16.01 7.18
CA TRP A 33 9.89 -16.06 7.10
C TRP A 33 10.59 -15.60 8.39
N THR A 34 10.02 -14.59 9.06
CA THR A 34 10.56 -14.07 10.32
C THR A 34 10.09 -14.82 11.56
N GLY A 35 9.18 -15.79 11.39
CA GLY A 35 8.63 -16.60 12.49
C GLY A 35 7.86 -15.77 13.52
N TRP A 36 7.27 -14.64 13.12
CA TRP A 36 6.68 -13.67 14.04
C TRP A 36 5.24 -13.29 13.67
N GLY A 37 4.33 -13.38 14.64
CA GLY A 37 2.90 -13.26 14.41
C GLY A 37 2.31 -14.49 13.74
N THR A 38 1.07 -14.38 13.23
CA THR A 38 0.51 -15.40 12.33
C THR A 38 0.42 -14.83 10.92
N PRO A 39 0.79 -15.58 9.86
CA PRO A 39 0.71 -15.10 8.49
C PRO A 39 -0.67 -14.56 8.11
N GLY A 40 -1.74 -15.21 8.58
CA GLY A 40 -3.11 -14.74 8.38
C GLY A 40 -3.40 -13.40 9.04
N ARG A 41 -2.94 -13.16 10.27
CA ARG A 41 -3.12 -11.86 10.94
C ARG A 41 -2.31 -10.76 10.26
N ALA A 42 -1.12 -11.07 9.75
CA ALA A 42 -0.31 -10.13 8.99
C ALA A 42 -0.96 -9.76 7.66
N ALA A 43 -1.52 -10.74 6.92
CA ALA A 43 -2.30 -10.48 5.70
C ALA A 43 -3.54 -9.61 5.97
N ILE A 44 -4.30 -9.91 7.02
CA ILE A 44 -5.48 -9.10 7.41
C ILE A 44 -5.04 -7.68 7.80
N ALA A 45 -3.92 -7.54 8.51
CA ALA A 45 -3.39 -6.23 8.87
C ALA A 45 -2.98 -5.40 7.65
N ALA A 46 -2.34 -6.03 6.67
CA ALA A 46 -2.01 -5.39 5.39
C ALA A 46 -3.30 -4.91 4.70
N ILE A 47 -4.26 -5.81 4.46
CA ILE A 47 -5.55 -5.50 3.83
C ILE A 47 -6.27 -4.34 4.54
N ALA A 48 -6.33 -4.37 5.87
CA ALA A 48 -6.97 -3.32 6.65
C ALA A 48 -6.25 -1.97 6.51
N GLY A 49 -4.91 -2.00 6.47
CA GLY A 49 -4.08 -0.83 6.18
C GLY A 49 -4.38 -0.27 4.79
N THR A 50 -4.21 -1.08 3.75
CA THR A 50 -4.44 -0.69 2.35
C THR A 50 -5.83 -0.10 2.14
N LEU A 51 -6.88 -0.73 2.68
CA LEU A 51 -8.25 -0.24 2.54
C LEU A 51 -8.45 1.15 3.18
N ALA A 52 -7.71 1.46 4.24
CA ALA A 52 -7.80 2.75 4.92
C ALA A 52 -7.02 3.85 4.20
N THR A 53 -5.95 3.50 3.49
CA THR A 53 -4.97 4.46 2.93
C THR A 53 -5.09 4.63 1.42
N HIS A 54 -5.50 3.60 0.67
CA HIS A 54 -5.43 3.57 -0.79
C HIS A 54 -6.22 4.70 -1.46
N GLY A 55 -7.44 4.97 -1.00
CA GLY A 55 -8.25 6.05 -1.54
C GLY A 55 -7.59 7.42 -1.41
N PHE A 56 -6.94 7.68 -0.27
CA PHE A 56 -6.19 8.92 -0.03
C PHE A 56 -4.92 8.98 -0.89
N ALA A 57 -4.13 7.91 -0.92
CA ALA A 57 -2.90 7.82 -1.71
C ALA A 57 -3.17 8.08 -3.19
N TRP A 58 -4.22 7.47 -3.73
CA TRP A 58 -4.64 7.63 -5.12
C TRP A 58 -5.00 9.08 -5.44
N SER A 59 -5.89 9.69 -4.65
CA SER A 59 -6.30 11.08 -4.87
C SER A 59 -5.13 12.05 -4.76
N TYR A 60 -4.25 11.86 -3.77
CA TYR A 60 -3.09 12.72 -3.59
C TYR A 60 -2.14 12.70 -4.79
N VAL A 61 -1.84 11.51 -5.32
CA VAL A 61 -1.00 11.36 -6.51
C VAL A 61 -1.63 12.06 -7.71
N LEU A 62 -2.94 11.87 -7.96
CA LEU A 62 -3.63 12.52 -9.07
C LEU A 62 -3.62 14.06 -8.97
N GLU A 63 -3.78 14.60 -7.76
CA GLU A 63 -3.81 16.05 -7.54
C GLU A 63 -2.43 16.71 -7.66
N HIS A 64 -1.35 16.01 -7.32
CA HIS A 64 -0.02 16.62 -7.19
C HIS A 64 0.98 16.20 -8.28
N ALA A 65 0.69 15.17 -9.08
CA ALA A 65 1.58 14.67 -10.13
C ALA A 65 1.84 15.68 -11.27
N GLU A 66 1.01 16.71 -11.44
CA GLU A 66 1.19 17.76 -12.46
C GLU A 66 2.07 18.93 -12.01
N VAL A 67 2.24 19.12 -10.69
CA VAL A 67 2.84 20.33 -10.10
C VAL A 67 4.21 20.04 -9.49
N GLU A 68 4.42 18.81 -9.03
CA GLU A 68 5.67 18.35 -8.42
C GLU A 68 6.31 17.22 -9.22
N THR A 69 7.60 16.95 -8.97
CA THR A 69 8.22 15.77 -9.58
C THR A 69 7.55 14.51 -9.03
N PHE A 70 7.11 13.62 -9.92
CA PHE A 70 6.45 12.35 -9.57
C PHE A 70 7.17 11.56 -8.46
N ALA A 71 8.51 11.52 -8.48
CA ALA A 71 9.30 10.85 -7.45
C ALA A 71 9.11 11.42 -6.03
N LEU A 72 8.94 12.75 -5.91
CA LEU A 72 8.73 13.42 -4.62
C LEU A 72 7.33 13.18 -4.08
N VAL A 73 6.31 13.22 -4.95
CA VAL A 73 4.92 12.91 -4.62
C VAL A 73 4.80 11.47 -4.12
N VAL A 74 5.38 10.51 -4.85
CA VAL A 74 5.41 9.10 -4.43
C VAL A 74 6.08 8.97 -3.07
N LEU A 75 7.26 9.59 -2.86
CA LEU A 75 7.96 9.50 -1.58
C LEU A 75 7.12 10.01 -0.40
N GLN A 76 6.41 11.13 -0.55
CA GLN A 76 5.55 11.70 0.50
C GLN A 76 4.34 10.82 0.81
N VAL A 77 3.67 10.31 -0.22
CA VAL A 77 2.53 9.40 -0.09
C VAL A 77 2.97 8.13 0.62
N GLU A 78 3.99 7.46 0.11
CA GLU A 78 4.49 6.18 0.64
C GLU A 78 4.94 6.33 2.10
N ALA A 79 5.62 7.42 2.45
CA ALA A 79 6.01 7.68 3.84
C ALA A 79 4.81 7.81 4.78
N THR A 80 3.75 8.49 4.32
CA THR A 80 2.52 8.70 5.09
C THR A 80 1.74 7.39 5.25
N VAL A 81 1.56 6.67 4.15
CA VAL A 81 0.87 5.36 4.12
C VAL A 81 1.58 4.39 5.04
N VAL A 82 2.91 4.28 4.95
CA VAL A 82 3.71 3.38 5.79
C VAL A 82 3.44 3.59 7.28
N VAL A 83 3.41 4.84 7.74
CA VAL A 83 3.15 5.18 9.13
C VAL A 83 1.75 4.76 9.55
N ILE A 84 0.73 5.07 8.74
CA ILE A 84 -0.68 4.75 9.05
C ILE A 84 -0.88 3.23 9.08
N GLU A 85 -0.41 2.51 8.07
CA GLU A 85 -0.58 1.06 7.97
C GLU A 85 0.18 0.29 9.04
N SER A 86 1.30 0.83 9.53
CA SER A 86 2.02 0.26 10.67
C SER A 86 1.13 0.12 11.92
N LEU A 87 0.10 0.97 12.06
CA LEU A 87 -0.87 0.88 13.15
C LEU A 87 -1.77 -0.35 13.00
N ALA A 88 -2.15 -0.73 11.78
CA ALA A 88 -2.92 -1.95 11.55
C ALA A 88 -2.12 -3.18 12.00
N TYR A 89 -0.83 -3.25 11.66
CA TYR A 89 0.05 -4.31 12.17
C TYR A 89 0.20 -4.28 13.69
N ARG A 90 0.28 -3.09 14.28
CA ARG A 90 0.39 -2.94 15.74
C ARG A 90 -0.85 -3.46 16.45
N LEU A 91 -2.04 -3.16 15.92
CA LEU A 91 -3.31 -3.55 16.51
C LEU A 91 -3.64 -5.03 16.27
N LEU A 92 -3.39 -5.52 15.05
CA LEU A 92 -3.86 -6.83 14.63
C LEU A 92 -2.82 -7.93 14.80
N VAL A 93 -1.52 -7.63 14.75
CA VAL A 93 -0.44 -8.62 14.95
C VAL A 93 0.25 -8.45 16.31
N CYS A 94 0.05 -7.31 16.99
CA CYS A 94 0.67 -6.97 18.28
C CYS A 94 2.20 -6.80 18.22
N ALA A 95 2.75 -6.32 17.09
CA ALA A 95 4.20 -6.21 16.91
C ALA A 95 4.81 -5.02 17.65
N PRO A 96 6.11 -5.08 18.00
CA PRO A 96 6.89 -3.88 18.25
C PRO A 96 6.79 -2.95 17.04
N ILE A 97 6.67 -1.64 17.28
CA ILE A 97 6.42 -0.65 16.23
C ILE A 97 7.47 -0.68 15.10
N VAL A 98 8.73 -0.95 15.44
CA VAL A 98 9.83 -1.08 14.46
C VAL A 98 9.55 -2.19 13.45
N ARG A 99 8.99 -3.32 13.90
CA ARG A 99 8.60 -4.42 12.99
C ARG A 99 7.34 -4.07 12.20
N CYS A 100 6.36 -3.41 12.81
CA CYS A 100 5.19 -2.92 12.08
C CYS A 100 5.61 -2.02 10.91
N LEU A 101 6.54 -1.10 11.16
CA LEU A 101 7.10 -0.23 10.13
C LEU A 101 7.82 -1.03 9.05
N ALA A 102 8.65 -2.01 9.42
CA ALA A 102 9.34 -2.85 8.43
C ALA A 102 8.37 -3.64 7.54
N PHE A 103 7.31 -4.21 8.11
CA PHE A 103 6.27 -4.91 7.35
C PHE A 103 5.54 -3.96 6.41
N SER A 104 5.16 -2.79 6.92
CA SER A 104 4.48 -1.75 6.17
C SER A 104 5.33 -1.24 5.00
N VAL A 105 6.61 -0.91 5.23
CA VAL A 105 7.56 -0.51 4.19
C VAL A 105 7.69 -1.57 3.10
N ALA A 106 7.86 -2.84 3.49
CA ALA A 106 8.05 -3.91 2.51
C ALA A 106 6.78 -4.14 1.66
N ALA A 107 5.61 -4.16 2.28
CA ALA A 107 4.34 -4.31 1.58
C ALA A 107 4.10 -3.15 0.58
N ASN A 108 4.26 -1.92 1.04
CA ASN A 108 4.11 -0.71 0.23
C ASN A 108 5.12 -0.67 -0.92
N ALA A 109 6.40 -0.93 -0.66
CA ALA A 109 7.43 -0.90 -1.69
C ALA A 109 7.16 -1.93 -2.81
N MET A 110 6.66 -3.12 -2.47
CA MET A 110 6.26 -4.13 -3.45
C MET A 110 5.04 -3.70 -4.26
N SER A 111 4.05 -3.08 -3.60
CA SER A 111 2.83 -2.56 -4.22
C SER A 111 3.14 -1.41 -5.19
N ALA A 112 3.90 -0.41 -4.73
CA ALA A 112 4.36 0.72 -5.52
C ALA A 112 5.23 0.27 -6.69
N GLY A 113 6.21 -0.60 -6.46
CA GLY A 113 7.08 -1.14 -7.52
C GLY A 113 6.30 -1.87 -8.61
N PHE A 114 5.29 -2.66 -8.24
CA PHE A 114 4.38 -3.28 -9.22
C PHE A 114 3.59 -2.24 -10.00
N GLY A 115 3.06 -1.23 -9.32
CA GLY A 115 2.36 -0.10 -9.96
C GLY A 115 3.24 0.60 -11.00
N LEU A 116 4.49 0.90 -10.67
CA LEU A 116 5.42 1.54 -11.59
C LEU A 116 5.74 0.65 -12.81
N LEU A 117 5.94 -0.65 -12.60
CA LEU A 117 6.21 -1.60 -13.68
C LEU A 117 5.02 -1.72 -14.65
N MET A 118 3.80 -1.80 -14.13
CA MET A 118 2.59 -1.87 -14.97
C MET A 118 2.37 -0.60 -15.81
N ASN A 119 2.92 0.53 -15.38
CA ASN A 119 2.84 1.82 -16.09
C ASN A 119 4.09 2.13 -16.92
N GLY A 120 5.07 1.21 -17.01
CA GLY A 120 6.29 1.39 -17.82
C GLY A 120 7.21 2.50 -17.31
N LEU A 121 7.16 2.80 -16.01
CA LEU A 121 7.95 3.85 -15.37
C LEU A 121 9.30 3.35 -14.82
N VAL A 122 9.58 2.05 -14.93
CA VAL A 122 10.84 1.37 -14.55
C VAL A 122 11.14 0.22 -15.50
#